data_AF-A0A0M8X286-F1
#
_entry.id   AF-A0A0M8X286-F1
#
_cell.length_a   1.000
_cell.length_b   1.000
_cell.length_c   1.000
_cell.angle_alpha   90.00
_cell.angle_beta   90.00
_cell.angle_gamma   90.00
#
_symmetry.space_group_name_H-M   'P 1'
#
loop_
_entity.id
_entity.type
_entity.pdbx_description
1 polymer ?
#
loop_
_entity_poly.entity_id
_entity_poly.type
_entity_poly.pdbx_seq_one_letter_code
_entity_poly.pdbx_strand_id
1 'polypeptide(L)'
;MTENPSVPGPRRDLAMHNDWWASGWDHVLPRQGFPLTMLIGTASQPGFTGSLDDLLQEIFEGHWDMIGGDLDGALTFSWPDEEWDYEEAPEGREANEAHRWEKFGAMLTAAGYPVPKTVRDLSELYLTWGLARREETPDGTRWSMPAALPLPGDLLPLDADLAKRLDGIRWTLRTGPLVDGLINHLVDDLGEPQEILTSLDRLAAATSQDADDVRIALAELVQSGDARVQRGQEPADAERLEAHQRFRLVMDWDHFHEHRLQLTINGDDA
;
A
#
# COMPACT_ATOMS: atom_id res chain seq x y z
N MET A 1 -43.25 33.87 7.68
CA MET A 1 -41.80 33.70 7.57
C MET A 1 -41.51 32.31 8.11
N THR A 2 -41.40 31.33 7.22
CA THR A 2 -41.05 29.96 7.55
C THR A 2 -39.56 29.81 7.29
N GLU A 3 -38.81 29.60 8.37
CA GLU A 3 -37.40 29.23 8.33
C GLU A 3 -37.27 27.90 7.56
N ASN A 4 -36.48 27.91 6.48
CA ASN A 4 -36.06 26.68 5.84
C ASN A 4 -35.08 25.99 6.80
N PRO A 5 -35.34 24.74 7.24
CA PRO A 5 -34.32 23.96 7.89
C PRO A 5 -33.20 23.73 6.89
N SER A 6 -32.02 24.28 7.16
CA SER A 6 -30.80 24.01 6.41
C SER A 6 -30.63 22.51 6.30
N VAL A 7 -30.76 21.99 5.09
CA VAL A 7 -30.43 20.61 4.76
C VAL A 7 -28.95 20.43 5.12
N PRO A 8 -28.56 19.47 5.97
CA PRO A 8 -27.16 19.15 6.17
C PRO A 8 -26.58 18.79 4.80
N GLY A 9 -25.51 19.48 4.39
CA GLY A 9 -24.81 19.11 3.16
C GLY A 9 -24.45 17.62 3.17
N PRO A 10 -24.25 17.00 1.99
CA PRO A 10 -23.84 15.60 1.93
C PRO A 10 -22.58 15.42 2.77
N ARG A 11 -22.65 14.54 3.77
CA ARG A 11 -21.46 14.05 4.49
C ARG A 11 -20.49 13.56 3.41
N ARG A 12 -19.33 14.20 3.31
CA ARG A 12 -18.31 13.83 2.34
C ARG A 12 -17.60 12.60 2.88
N ASP A 13 -17.70 11.49 2.15
CA ASP A 13 -17.00 10.27 2.52
C ASP A 13 -15.48 10.50 2.40
N LEU A 14 -14.75 9.99 3.38
CA LEU A 14 -13.29 10.06 3.36
C LEU A 14 -12.77 9.27 2.16
N ALA A 15 -11.92 9.90 1.36
CA ALA A 15 -11.27 9.26 0.22
C ALA A 15 -9.84 8.85 0.56
N MET A 16 -9.53 7.59 0.29
CA MET A 16 -8.17 7.08 0.29
C MET A 16 -7.57 7.10 -1.12
N HIS A 17 -6.28 7.39 -1.23
CA HIS A 17 -5.56 7.28 -2.50
C HIS A 17 -5.23 5.82 -2.80
N ASN A 18 -5.65 5.30 -3.96
CA ASN A 18 -5.49 3.89 -4.33
C ASN A 18 -4.04 3.41 -4.31
N ASP A 19 -3.10 4.30 -4.65
CA ASP A 19 -1.67 3.97 -4.73
C ASP A 19 -0.95 4.05 -3.37
N TRP A 20 -1.66 4.34 -2.27
CA TRP A 20 -1.03 4.55 -0.95
C TRP A 20 -0.21 3.33 -0.51
N TRP A 21 -0.82 2.14 -0.46
CA TRP A 21 -0.13 0.92 -0.04
C TRP A 21 0.93 0.47 -1.04
N ALA A 22 0.64 0.59 -2.34
CA ALA A 22 1.60 0.22 -3.39
C ALA A 22 2.82 1.14 -3.42
N SER A 23 2.67 2.42 -3.07
CA SER A 23 3.81 3.34 -2.99
C SER A 23 4.79 2.99 -1.86
N GLY A 24 4.31 2.38 -0.77
CA GLY A 24 5.09 2.00 0.40
C GLY A 24 5.42 3.16 1.35
N TRP A 25 4.72 4.30 1.22
CA TRP A 25 4.91 5.47 2.10
C TRP A 25 4.55 5.19 3.56
N ASP A 26 3.65 4.25 3.83
CA ASP A 26 3.25 3.79 5.17
C ASP A 26 4.41 3.18 5.97
N HIS A 27 5.44 2.66 5.29
CA HIS A 27 6.64 2.12 5.93
C HIS A 27 7.75 3.15 6.15
N VAL A 28 7.58 4.37 5.63
CA VAL A 28 8.60 5.44 5.68
C VAL A 28 8.15 6.62 6.53
N LEU A 29 6.88 7.00 6.42
CA LEU A 29 6.34 8.19 7.08
C LEU A 29 5.98 7.91 8.55
N PRO A 30 5.95 8.97 9.38
CA PRO A 30 5.25 8.94 10.65
C PRO A 30 3.80 8.53 10.44
N ARG A 31 3.17 8.04 11.51
CA ARG A 31 1.83 7.45 11.45
C ARG A 31 0.79 8.40 10.86
N GLN A 32 0.93 9.69 11.12
CA GLN A 32 0.04 10.74 10.62
C GLN A 32 0.07 10.89 9.09
N GLY A 33 1.03 10.28 8.39
CA GLY A 33 1.05 10.25 6.93
C GLY A 33 -0.20 9.61 6.32
N PHE A 34 -0.68 8.48 6.87
CA PHE A 34 -1.91 7.83 6.42
C PHE A 34 -3.16 8.73 6.53
N PRO A 35 -3.52 9.26 7.71
CA PRO A 35 -4.67 10.14 7.85
C PRO A 35 -4.50 11.46 7.09
N LEU A 36 -3.28 12.00 6.98
CA LEU A 36 -3.03 13.18 6.16
C LEU A 36 -3.28 12.91 4.66
N THR A 37 -2.88 11.74 4.17
CA THR A 37 -3.22 11.29 2.81
C THR A 37 -4.74 11.19 2.61
N MET A 38 -5.49 10.66 3.60
CA MET A 38 -6.96 10.64 3.54
C MET A 38 -7.56 12.04 3.52
N LEU A 39 -7.02 12.94 4.35
CA LEU A 39 -7.49 14.31 4.43
C LEU A 39 -7.28 15.03 3.08
N ILE A 40 -6.09 14.95 2.50
CA ILE A 40 -5.78 15.55 1.20
C ILE A 40 -6.56 14.87 0.06
N GLY A 41 -6.73 13.55 0.12
CA GLY A 41 -7.55 12.80 -0.85
C GLY A 41 -9.01 13.27 -0.84
N THR A 42 -9.55 13.54 0.34
CA THR A 42 -10.89 14.11 0.52
C THR A 42 -10.95 15.56 0.03
N ALA A 43 -9.93 16.37 0.34
CA ALA A 43 -9.79 17.74 -0.18
C ALA A 43 -9.69 17.80 -1.72
N SER A 44 -9.29 16.71 -2.35
CA SER A 44 -9.12 16.60 -3.81
C SER A 44 -10.43 16.27 -4.54
N GLN A 45 -11.51 15.97 -3.81
CA GLN A 45 -12.82 15.68 -4.40
C GLN A 45 -13.46 16.95 -5.01
N PRO A 46 -14.27 16.81 -6.08
CA PRO A 46 -15.00 17.95 -6.64
C PRO A 46 -15.87 18.66 -5.60
N GLY A 47 -15.84 20.00 -5.62
CA GLY A 47 -16.65 20.84 -4.74
C GLY A 47 -16.02 21.15 -3.39
N PHE A 48 -14.79 20.68 -3.12
CA PHE A 48 -13.98 21.18 -2.01
C PHE A 48 -13.10 22.36 -2.45
N THR A 49 -13.18 23.47 -1.72
CA THR A 49 -12.33 24.66 -1.88
C THR A 49 -12.02 25.19 -0.49
N GLY A 50 -10.75 25.23 -0.10
CA GLY A 50 -10.33 25.62 1.24
C GLY A 50 -9.00 25.01 1.68
N SER A 51 -8.53 25.46 2.83
CA SER A 51 -7.36 24.92 3.51
C SER A 51 -7.65 23.54 4.12
N LEU A 52 -6.60 22.84 4.56
CA LEU A 52 -6.77 21.60 5.32
C LEU A 52 -7.42 21.86 6.69
N ASP A 53 -7.20 23.05 7.28
CA ASP A 53 -7.87 23.46 8.52
C ASP A 53 -9.39 23.58 8.30
N ASP A 54 -9.82 24.15 7.17
CA ASP A 54 -11.24 24.24 6.82
C ASP A 54 -11.87 22.85 6.66
N LEU A 55 -11.15 21.91 6.02
CA LEU A 55 -11.62 20.52 5.87
C LEU A 55 -11.74 19.81 7.22
N LEU A 56 -10.72 19.94 8.06
CA LEU A 56 -10.71 19.35 9.39
C LEU A 56 -11.84 19.93 10.25
N GLN A 57 -12.09 21.24 10.13
CA GLN A 57 -13.21 21.91 10.80
C GLN A 57 -14.57 21.43 10.29
N GLU A 58 -14.72 21.24 8.98
CA GLU A 58 -15.99 20.84 8.35
C GLU A 58 -16.36 19.39 8.67
N ILE A 59 -15.40 18.46 8.59
CA ILE A 59 -15.65 17.02 8.69
C ILE A 59 -15.49 16.50 10.12
N PHE A 60 -14.54 17.05 10.87
CA PHE A 60 -14.11 16.53 12.17
C PHE A 60 -14.23 17.57 13.30
N GLU A 61 -14.97 18.66 13.09
CA GLU A 61 -15.14 19.73 14.09
C GLU A 61 -13.81 20.33 14.58
N GLY A 62 -12.75 20.24 13.77
CA GLY A 62 -11.42 20.76 14.05
C GLY A 62 -10.52 19.78 14.80
N HIS A 63 -10.99 18.56 15.06
CA HIS A 63 -10.23 17.57 15.85
C HIS A 63 -10.37 16.14 15.32
N TRP A 64 -9.25 15.49 15.02
CA TRP A 64 -9.21 14.09 14.61
C TRP A 64 -8.04 13.35 15.26
N ASP A 65 -8.34 12.44 16.18
CA ASP A 65 -7.31 11.69 16.93
C ASP A 65 -6.29 11.01 16.02
N MET A 66 -6.74 10.44 14.89
CA MET A 66 -5.83 9.74 13.97
C MET A 66 -4.78 10.68 13.38
N ILE A 67 -5.11 11.95 13.14
CA ILE A 67 -4.13 12.91 12.63
C ILE A 67 -3.22 13.47 13.73
N GLY A 68 -3.41 13.08 14.99
CA GLY A 68 -2.70 13.66 16.13
C GLY A 68 -3.43 14.83 16.77
N GLY A 69 -4.76 14.90 16.58
CA GLY A 69 -5.62 15.94 17.12
C GLY A 69 -5.90 17.03 16.09
N ASP A 70 -4.89 17.81 15.72
CA ASP A 70 -5.00 18.86 14.69
C ASP A 70 -3.75 18.92 13.81
N LEU A 71 -3.69 19.89 12.88
CA LEU A 71 -2.54 20.02 11.98
C LEU A 71 -1.25 20.48 12.69
N ASP A 72 -1.35 21.09 13.85
CA ASP A 72 -0.21 21.51 14.65
C ASP A 72 0.20 20.45 15.70
N GLY A 73 -0.52 19.33 15.72
CA GLY A 73 -0.21 18.13 16.49
C GLY A 73 1.17 17.54 16.17
N ALA A 74 1.82 17.02 17.19
CA ALA A 74 3.13 16.37 17.06
C ALA A 74 3.01 15.04 16.31
N LEU A 75 4.03 14.75 15.50
CA LEU A 75 4.13 13.48 14.77
C LEU A 75 4.63 12.36 15.68
N THR A 76 4.21 11.12 15.40
CA THR A 76 4.64 9.92 16.11
C THR A 76 4.74 8.71 15.18
N PHE A 77 5.57 7.74 15.53
CA PHE A 77 5.66 6.44 14.86
C PHE A 77 4.92 5.32 15.63
N SER A 78 4.49 5.56 16.87
CA SER A 78 3.74 4.62 17.72
C SER A 78 2.53 5.29 18.40
N TRP A 79 1.38 4.61 18.46
CA TRP A 79 0.20 5.09 19.19
C TRP A 79 0.25 4.74 20.68
N PRO A 80 -0.12 5.65 21.61
CA PRO A 80 -0.14 5.40 23.07
C PRO A 80 -0.78 4.08 23.51
N ASP A 81 -1.79 3.62 22.78
CA ASP A 81 -2.68 2.51 23.06
C ASP A 81 -2.46 1.25 22.18
N GLU A 82 -1.47 1.26 21.29
CA GLU A 82 -1.13 0.10 20.46
C GLU A 82 -0.46 -0.98 21.30
N GLU A 83 -0.94 -2.23 21.19
CA GLU A 83 -0.33 -3.38 21.86
C GLU A 83 1.12 -3.53 21.38
N TRP A 84 2.04 -3.49 22.35
CA TRP A 84 3.47 -3.45 22.09
C TRP A 84 4.07 -4.84 22.20
N ASP A 85 4.59 -5.36 21.09
CA ASP A 85 5.36 -6.60 21.11
C ASP A 85 6.82 -6.31 21.52
N TYR A 86 7.25 -6.97 22.61
CA TYR A 86 8.62 -6.88 23.11
C TYR A 86 9.63 -7.62 22.19
N GLU A 87 9.16 -8.50 21.29
CA GLU A 87 10.01 -9.24 20.37
C GLU A 87 10.53 -8.39 19.20
N GLU A 88 9.75 -7.40 18.72
CA GLU A 88 10.18 -6.53 17.61
C GLU A 88 11.22 -5.47 18.02
N ALA A 89 11.28 -5.08 19.31
CA ALA A 89 12.24 -4.11 19.82
C ALA A 89 12.54 -4.28 21.32
N PRO A 90 13.69 -4.89 21.67
CA PRO A 90 14.02 -5.21 23.06
C PRO A 90 14.34 -3.98 23.94
N GLU A 91 14.55 -2.82 23.33
CA GLU A 91 14.95 -1.57 24.01
C GLU A 91 13.77 -0.76 24.57
N GLY A 92 12.53 -1.21 24.34
CA GLY A 92 11.32 -0.55 24.80
C GLY A 92 10.83 0.56 23.87
N ARG A 93 9.59 1.00 24.10
CA ARG A 93 8.83 1.82 23.16
C ARG A 93 9.42 3.21 22.89
N GLU A 94 9.81 3.94 23.94
CA GLU A 94 10.39 5.28 23.78
C GLU A 94 11.72 5.25 23.02
N ALA A 95 12.55 4.22 23.24
CA ALA A 95 13.81 4.03 22.54
C ALA A 95 13.57 3.69 21.06
N ASN A 96 12.60 2.82 20.76
CA ASN A 96 12.23 2.52 19.38
C ASN A 96 11.69 3.76 18.64
N GLU A 97 10.79 4.52 19.28
CA GLU A 97 10.28 5.79 18.74
C GLU A 97 11.44 6.76 18.44
N ALA A 98 12.38 6.93 19.38
CA ALA A 98 13.55 7.78 19.19
C ALA A 98 14.45 7.28 18.04
N HIS A 99 14.65 5.96 17.93
CA HIS A 99 15.42 5.35 16.85
C HIS A 99 14.77 5.56 15.47
N ARG A 100 13.44 5.42 15.37
CA ARG A 100 12.70 5.71 14.14
C ARG A 100 12.82 7.18 13.76
N TRP A 101 12.73 8.09 14.72
CA TRP A 101 12.96 9.52 14.50
C TRP A 101 14.39 9.83 14.04
N GLU A 102 15.39 9.20 14.64
CA GLU A 102 16.79 9.35 14.22
C GLU A 102 16.97 8.89 12.76
N LYS A 103 16.46 7.71 12.41
CA LYS A 103 16.53 7.17 11.05
C LYS A 103 15.80 8.07 10.04
N PHE A 104 14.56 8.45 10.35
CA PHE A 104 13.75 9.31 9.50
C PHE A 104 14.40 10.70 9.32
N GLY A 105 14.84 11.32 10.41
CA GLY A 105 15.51 12.62 10.38
C GLY A 105 16.82 12.59 9.59
N ALA A 106 17.61 11.51 9.70
CA ALA A 106 18.83 11.32 8.93
C ALA A 106 18.53 11.19 7.42
N MET A 107 17.51 10.42 7.03
CA MET A 107 17.09 10.29 5.62
C MET A 107 16.67 11.64 5.03
N LEU A 108 15.85 12.41 5.75
CA LEU A 108 15.41 13.73 5.31
C LEU A 108 16.58 14.70 5.17
N THR A 109 17.46 14.74 6.17
CA THR A 109 18.63 15.63 6.17
C THR A 109 19.57 15.28 5.01
N ALA A 110 19.80 14.00 4.74
CA ALA A 110 20.63 13.55 3.62
C ALA A 110 20.04 13.92 2.26
N ALA A 111 18.71 13.93 2.14
CA ALA A 111 17.99 14.38 0.95
C ALA A 111 17.85 15.92 0.86
N GLY A 112 18.30 16.68 1.87
CA GLY A 112 18.20 18.13 1.91
C GLY A 112 16.82 18.68 2.32
N TYR A 113 15.97 17.84 2.93
CA TYR A 113 14.66 18.23 3.43
C TYR A 113 14.68 18.56 4.93
N PRO A 114 13.83 19.50 5.39
CA PRO A 114 13.66 19.75 6.82
C PRO A 114 12.98 18.56 7.50
N VAL A 115 13.32 18.31 8.76
CA VAL A 115 12.62 17.31 9.59
C VAL A 115 11.31 17.92 10.10
N PRO A 116 10.15 17.35 9.77
CA PRO A 116 8.86 17.91 10.16
C PRO A 116 8.61 17.68 11.65
N LYS A 117 8.02 18.66 12.33
CA LYS A 117 7.66 18.55 13.74
C LYS A 117 6.16 18.35 13.93
N THR A 118 5.36 18.89 13.02
CA THR A 118 3.90 18.82 13.05
C THR A 118 3.34 18.18 11.79
N VAL A 119 2.06 17.82 11.81
CA VAL A 119 1.33 17.38 10.61
C VAL A 119 1.37 18.45 9.52
N ARG A 120 1.29 19.73 9.90
CA ARG A 120 1.37 20.85 8.97
C ARG A 120 2.73 20.88 8.27
N ASP A 121 3.82 20.71 9.01
CA ASP A 121 5.16 20.59 8.42
C ASP A 121 5.24 19.40 7.46
N LEU A 122 4.65 18.26 7.86
CA LEU A 122 4.58 17.09 7.01
C LEU A 122 3.79 17.37 5.72
N SER A 123 2.67 18.11 5.79
CA SER A 123 1.87 18.47 4.61
C SER A 123 2.64 19.33 3.60
N GLU A 124 3.55 20.20 4.06
CA GLU A 124 4.42 20.97 3.17
C GLU A 124 5.52 20.07 2.54
N LEU A 125 5.95 19.00 3.21
CA LEU A 125 6.76 17.95 2.57
C LEU A 125 5.98 17.17 1.51
N TYR A 126 4.71 16.84 1.74
CA TYR A 126 3.85 16.23 0.71
C TYR A 126 3.79 17.08 -0.57
N LEU A 127 3.68 18.41 -0.42
CA LEU A 127 3.72 19.34 -1.55
C LEU A 127 5.09 19.34 -2.24
N THR A 128 6.18 19.36 -1.46
CA THR A 128 7.56 19.37 -1.96
C THR A 128 7.89 18.10 -2.74
N TRP A 129 7.44 16.94 -2.26
CA TRP A 129 7.62 15.64 -2.89
C TRP A 129 6.66 15.38 -4.05
N GLY A 130 5.68 16.26 -4.27
CA GLY A 130 4.67 16.09 -5.30
C GLY A 130 3.66 14.98 -5.01
N LEU A 131 3.58 14.53 -3.75
CA LEU A 131 2.53 13.62 -3.27
C LEU A 131 1.17 14.32 -3.23
N ALA A 132 1.18 15.64 -3.06
CA ALA A 132 0.01 16.51 -3.15
C ALA A 132 0.34 17.75 -3.98
N ARG A 133 -0.69 18.43 -4.47
CA ARG A 133 -0.60 19.73 -5.13
C ARG A 133 -1.64 20.67 -4.55
N ARG A 134 -1.28 21.94 -4.44
CA ARG A 134 -2.13 23.03 -4.00
C ARG A 134 -2.14 24.12 -5.07
N GLU A 135 -3.33 24.51 -5.50
CA GLU A 135 -3.55 25.60 -6.45
C GLU A 135 -4.44 26.67 -5.81
N GLU A 136 -3.98 27.93 -5.77
CA GLU A 136 -4.81 29.03 -5.29
C GLU A 136 -5.75 29.51 -6.42
N THR A 137 -7.06 29.42 -6.18
CA THR A 137 -8.09 29.87 -7.13
C THR A 137 -8.88 31.04 -6.54
N PRO A 138 -9.64 31.80 -7.36
CA PRO A 138 -10.51 32.86 -6.85
C PRO A 138 -11.56 32.36 -5.84
N ASP A 139 -11.95 31.09 -5.92
CA ASP A 139 -12.93 30.45 -5.04
C ASP A 139 -12.27 29.81 -3.79
N GLY A 140 -10.94 29.91 -3.67
CA GLY A 140 -10.15 29.37 -2.57
C GLY A 140 -9.08 28.38 -3.01
N THR A 141 -8.48 27.71 -2.04
CA THR A 141 -7.41 26.73 -2.28
C THR A 141 -7.98 25.40 -2.79
N ARG A 142 -7.43 24.89 -3.89
CA ARG A 142 -7.78 23.60 -4.46
C ARG A 142 -6.65 22.59 -4.27
N TRP A 143 -6.99 21.44 -3.72
CA TRP A 143 -6.06 20.32 -3.55
C TRP A 143 -6.21 19.29 -4.66
N SER A 144 -5.12 18.61 -4.97
CA SER A 144 -5.13 17.43 -5.84
C SER A 144 -3.98 16.48 -5.48
N MET A 145 -4.13 15.21 -5.84
CA MET A 145 -3.08 14.20 -5.75
C MET A 145 -2.78 13.65 -7.15
N PRO A 146 -1.52 13.28 -7.45
CA PRO A 146 -1.21 12.63 -8.71
C PRO A 146 -1.82 11.23 -8.76
N ALA A 147 -2.23 10.75 -9.93
CA ALA A 147 -2.84 9.42 -10.07
C ALA A 147 -1.92 8.26 -9.62
N ALA A 148 -0.61 8.45 -9.75
CA ALA A 148 0.42 7.57 -9.19
C ALA A 148 1.31 8.41 -8.29
N LEU A 149 1.55 7.93 -7.07
CA LEU A 149 2.41 8.59 -6.11
C LEU A 149 3.88 8.34 -6.48
N PRO A 150 4.74 9.36 -6.43
CA PRO A 150 6.19 9.17 -6.42
C PRO A 150 6.61 8.13 -5.38
N LEU A 151 7.58 7.28 -5.71
CA LEU A 151 8.07 6.27 -4.78
C LEU A 151 9.01 6.91 -3.76
N PRO A 152 9.06 6.42 -2.50
CA PRO A 152 10.01 6.92 -1.51
C PRO A 152 11.46 6.86 -1.99
N GLY A 153 11.84 5.80 -2.73
CA GLY A 153 13.19 5.62 -3.27
C GLY A 153 13.61 6.61 -4.36
N ASP A 154 12.64 7.29 -4.99
CA ASP A 154 12.93 8.34 -5.97
C ASP A 154 13.29 9.68 -5.30
N LEU A 155 12.90 9.83 -4.02
CA LEU A 155 12.94 11.10 -3.30
C LEU A 155 13.87 11.07 -2.09
N LEU A 156 14.07 9.91 -1.48
CA LEU A 156 14.82 9.70 -0.25
C LEU A 156 15.91 8.65 -0.45
N PRO A 157 17.10 8.82 0.15
CA PRO A 157 18.14 7.81 0.13
C PRO A 157 17.76 6.66 1.07
N LEU A 158 17.12 5.63 0.52
CA LEU A 158 16.75 4.43 1.27
C LEU A 158 17.97 3.51 1.45
N ASP A 159 18.03 2.84 2.60
CA ASP A 159 18.95 1.72 2.78
C ASP A 159 18.52 0.52 1.93
N ALA A 160 19.47 -0.37 1.63
CA ALA A 160 19.25 -1.48 0.69
C ALA A 160 18.18 -2.48 1.20
N ASP A 161 18.10 -2.69 2.52
CA ASP A 161 17.14 -3.62 3.11
C ASP A 161 15.72 -3.06 3.04
N LEU A 162 15.53 -1.78 3.35
CA LEU A 162 14.26 -1.09 3.21
C LEU A 162 13.83 -1.01 1.74
N ALA A 163 14.73 -0.65 0.82
CA ALA A 163 14.43 -0.61 -0.60
C ALA A 163 13.94 -1.98 -1.10
N LYS A 164 14.66 -3.06 -0.76
CA LYS A 164 14.28 -4.43 -1.10
C LYS A 164 12.93 -4.83 -0.49
N ARG A 165 12.66 -4.43 0.76
CA ARG A 165 11.38 -4.68 1.42
C ARG A 165 10.23 -3.99 0.68
N LEU A 166 10.38 -2.71 0.32
CA LEU A 166 9.36 -1.96 -0.42
C LEU A 166 9.12 -2.55 -1.83
N ASP A 167 10.18 -2.98 -2.51
CA ASP A 167 10.06 -3.70 -3.78
C ASP A 167 9.27 -5.01 -3.63
N GLY A 168 9.53 -5.77 -2.56
CA GLY A 168 8.79 -6.98 -2.23
C GLY A 168 7.30 -6.72 -1.99
N ILE A 169 6.96 -5.71 -1.18
CA ILE A 169 5.57 -5.32 -0.92
C ILE A 169 4.85 -4.92 -2.21
N ARG A 170 5.49 -4.09 -3.03
CA ARG A 170 4.97 -3.69 -4.35
C ARG A 170 4.69 -4.89 -5.23
N TRP A 171 5.63 -5.83 -5.25
CA TRP A 171 5.49 -7.06 -6.01
C TRP A 171 4.29 -7.84 -5.52
N THR A 172 4.18 -8.12 -4.22
CA THR A 172 3.06 -8.86 -3.62
C THR A 172 1.70 -8.19 -3.87
N LEU A 173 1.58 -6.88 -3.70
CA LEU A 173 0.32 -6.17 -3.97
C LEU A 173 -0.08 -6.23 -5.44
N ARG A 174 0.90 -6.23 -6.35
CA ARG A 174 0.65 -6.37 -7.78
C ARG A 174 0.29 -7.80 -8.16
N THR A 175 0.97 -8.79 -7.59
CA THR A 175 0.82 -10.20 -7.99
C THR A 175 -0.31 -10.91 -7.25
N GLY A 176 -0.69 -10.45 -6.05
CA GLY A 176 -1.72 -11.07 -5.21
C GLY A 176 -3.00 -11.42 -5.97
N PRO A 177 -3.73 -10.45 -6.55
CA PRO A 177 -4.96 -10.72 -7.29
C PRO A 177 -4.77 -11.67 -8.49
N LEU A 178 -3.60 -11.62 -9.13
CA LEU A 178 -3.28 -12.48 -10.28
C LEU A 178 -3.06 -13.93 -9.84
N VAL A 179 -2.32 -14.11 -8.74
CA VAL A 179 -2.09 -15.41 -8.10
C VAL A 179 -3.40 -15.97 -7.59
N ASP A 180 -4.23 -15.17 -6.91
CA ASP A 180 -5.54 -15.62 -6.40
C ASP A 180 -6.42 -16.12 -7.53
N GLY A 181 -6.48 -15.41 -8.66
CA GLY A 181 -7.22 -15.87 -9.84
C GLY A 181 -6.71 -17.20 -10.40
N LEU A 182 -5.40 -17.42 -10.39
CA LEU A 182 -4.81 -18.69 -10.83
C LEU A 182 -5.05 -19.82 -9.81
N ILE A 183 -4.90 -19.54 -8.51
CA ILE A 183 -5.13 -20.50 -7.44
C ILE A 183 -6.60 -20.93 -7.41
N ASN A 184 -7.54 -19.99 -7.49
CA ASN A 184 -8.97 -20.32 -7.54
C ASN A 184 -9.29 -21.27 -8.69
N HIS A 185 -8.70 -21.05 -9.88
CA HIS A 185 -8.84 -22.00 -10.99
C HIS A 185 -8.24 -23.39 -10.65
N LEU A 186 -7.05 -23.44 -10.06
CA LEU A 186 -6.40 -24.71 -9.71
C LEU A 186 -7.15 -25.48 -8.60
N VAL A 187 -7.71 -24.78 -7.62
CA VAL A 187 -8.43 -25.36 -6.48
C VAL A 187 -9.87 -25.67 -6.87
N ASP A 188 -10.65 -24.67 -7.29
CA ASP A 188 -12.10 -24.79 -7.46
C ASP A 188 -12.49 -25.53 -8.74
N ASP A 189 -11.78 -25.28 -9.85
CA ASP A 189 -12.12 -25.90 -11.14
C ASP A 189 -11.41 -27.24 -11.36
N LEU A 190 -10.17 -27.37 -10.88
CA LEU A 190 -9.33 -28.56 -11.13
C LEU A 190 -9.15 -29.48 -9.92
N GLY A 191 -9.55 -29.05 -8.72
CA GLY A 191 -9.51 -29.88 -7.51
C GLY A 191 -8.09 -30.18 -7.01
N GLU A 192 -7.23 -29.15 -6.95
CA GLU A 192 -5.86 -29.23 -6.43
C GLU A 192 -4.98 -30.28 -7.15
N PRO A 193 -4.80 -30.16 -8.47
CA PRO A 193 -3.98 -31.10 -9.21
C PRO A 193 -2.51 -30.99 -8.78
N GLN A 194 -1.86 -32.12 -8.54
CA GLN A 194 -0.42 -32.17 -8.25
C GLN A 194 0.43 -31.74 -9.46
N GLU A 195 -0.03 -32.06 -10.66
CA GLU A 195 0.64 -31.72 -11.92
C GLU A 195 -0.39 -31.47 -13.02
N ILE A 196 -0.20 -30.40 -13.81
CA ILE A 196 -0.97 -30.13 -15.03
C ILE A 196 -0.05 -29.86 -16.22
N LEU A 197 -0.41 -30.40 -17.39
CA LEU A 197 0.23 -30.08 -18.67
C LEU A 197 -0.57 -29.00 -19.40
N THR A 198 -0.08 -27.76 -19.35
CA THR A 198 -0.81 -26.57 -19.82
C THR A 198 0.08 -25.66 -20.68
N SER A 199 -0.42 -24.48 -21.04
CA SER A 199 0.30 -23.35 -21.63
C SER A 199 -0.24 -22.05 -21.05
N LEU A 200 0.47 -20.93 -21.19
CA LEU A 200 -0.01 -19.64 -20.67
C LEU A 200 -1.34 -19.26 -21.32
N ASP A 201 -1.49 -19.46 -22.64
CA ASP A 201 -2.75 -19.17 -23.35
C ASP A 201 -3.96 -19.91 -22.76
N ARG A 202 -3.76 -21.14 -22.28
CA ARG A 202 -4.83 -21.96 -21.71
C ARG A 202 -5.20 -21.51 -20.32
N LEU A 203 -4.19 -21.20 -19.49
CA LEU A 203 -4.40 -20.66 -18.15
C LEU A 203 -5.02 -19.26 -18.22
N ALA A 204 -4.59 -18.41 -19.15
CA ALA A 204 -5.15 -17.09 -19.42
C ALA A 204 -6.63 -17.18 -19.77
N ALA A 205 -6.97 -18.07 -20.73
CA ALA A 205 -8.37 -18.31 -21.09
C ALA A 205 -9.21 -18.85 -19.93
N ALA A 206 -8.66 -19.70 -19.07
CA ALA A 206 -9.36 -20.29 -17.94
C ALA A 206 -9.58 -19.29 -16.79
N THR A 207 -8.62 -18.40 -16.54
CA THR A 207 -8.65 -17.41 -15.46
C THR A 207 -9.24 -16.06 -15.88
N SER A 208 -9.58 -15.90 -17.16
CA SER A 208 -9.96 -14.60 -17.76
C SER A 208 -8.91 -13.50 -17.56
N GLN A 209 -7.63 -13.89 -17.53
CA GLN A 209 -6.48 -12.99 -17.43
C GLN A 209 -5.73 -12.92 -18.77
N ASP A 210 -4.86 -11.92 -18.93
CA ASP A 210 -3.92 -11.89 -20.04
C ASP A 210 -2.75 -12.87 -19.81
N ALA A 211 -2.14 -13.38 -20.90
CA ALA A 211 -1.04 -14.34 -20.80
C ALA A 211 0.18 -13.79 -20.03
N ASP A 212 0.36 -12.47 -20.03
CA ASP A 212 1.42 -11.80 -19.27
C ASP A 212 1.13 -11.77 -17.77
N ASP A 213 -0.12 -11.56 -17.38
CA ASP A 213 -0.56 -11.59 -15.98
C ASP A 213 -0.43 -13.00 -15.39
N VAL A 214 -0.83 -14.02 -16.17
CA VAL A 214 -0.61 -15.42 -15.78
C VAL A 214 0.87 -15.74 -15.65
N ARG A 215 1.73 -15.18 -16.52
CA ARG A 215 3.17 -15.37 -16.41
C ARG A 215 3.72 -14.79 -15.11
N ILE A 216 3.25 -13.60 -14.74
CA ILE A 216 3.60 -12.94 -13.47
C ILE A 216 3.13 -13.78 -12.28
N ALA A 217 1.88 -14.25 -12.29
CA ALA A 217 1.34 -15.11 -11.24
C ALA A 217 2.13 -16.42 -11.08
N LEU A 218 2.51 -17.05 -12.19
CA LEU A 218 3.33 -18.27 -12.17
C LEU A 218 4.74 -18.01 -11.65
N ALA A 219 5.38 -16.91 -12.07
CA ALA A 219 6.70 -16.53 -11.56
C ALA A 219 6.66 -16.34 -10.03
N GLU A 220 5.62 -15.70 -9.52
CA GLU A 220 5.42 -15.51 -8.08
C GLU A 220 5.22 -16.82 -7.32
N LEU A 221 4.39 -17.75 -7.83
CA LEU A 221 4.23 -19.08 -7.22
C LEU A 221 5.55 -19.87 -7.20
N VAL A 222 6.34 -19.78 -8.26
CA VAL A 222 7.66 -20.44 -8.33
C VAL A 222 8.65 -19.79 -7.37
N GLN A 223 8.67 -18.47 -7.29
CA GLN A 223 9.55 -17.72 -6.39
C GLN A 223 9.22 -17.97 -4.91
N SER A 224 7.93 -18.10 -4.59
CA SER A 224 7.44 -18.42 -3.26
C SER A 224 7.71 -19.88 -2.86
N GLY A 225 8.04 -20.76 -3.81
CA GLY A 225 8.25 -22.19 -3.57
C GLY A 225 6.97 -23.04 -3.68
N ASP A 226 5.82 -22.41 -3.93
CA ASP A 226 4.51 -23.05 -4.02
C ASP A 226 4.33 -23.88 -5.31
N ALA A 227 5.15 -23.61 -6.33
CA ALA A 227 5.07 -24.31 -7.60
C ALA A 227 6.44 -24.49 -8.27
N ARG A 228 6.49 -25.40 -9.24
CA ARG A 228 7.63 -25.59 -10.16
C ARG A 228 7.12 -25.70 -11.58
N VAL A 229 7.80 -25.01 -12.49
CA VAL A 229 7.54 -25.11 -13.93
C VAL A 229 8.60 -25.98 -14.58
N GLN A 230 8.17 -26.95 -15.39
CA GLN A 230 9.05 -27.86 -16.11
C GLN A 230 8.72 -27.91 -17.60
N ARG A 231 9.76 -28.05 -18.43
CA ARG A 231 9.64 -28.38 -19.85
C ARG A 231 10.33 -29.71 -20.11
N GLY A 232 9.55 -30.73 -20.48
CA GLY A 232 10.09 -32.08 -20.54
C GLY A 232 10.46 -32.54 -19.14
N GLN A 233 11.73 -32.87 -18.90
CA GLN A 233 12.26 -33.26 -17.58
C GLN A 233 13.11 -32.17 -16.93
N GLU A 234 13.21 -30.99 -17.56
CA GLU A 234 14.07 -29.90 -17.12
C GLU A 234 13.24 -28.78 -16.48
N PRO A 235 13.74 -28.14 -15.39
CA PRO A 235 13.15 -26.91 -14.87
C PRO A 235 13.13 -25.83 -15.95
N ALA A 236 12.04 -25.07 -16.01
CA ALA A 236 11.91 -23.94 -16.91
C ALA A 236 11.65 -22.66 -16.13
N ASP A 237 12.22 -21.57 -16.62
CA ASP A 237 12.03 -20.24 -16.07
C ASP A 237 10.62 -19.73 -16.44
N ALA A 238 9.81 -19.48 -15.41
CA ALA A 238 8.43 -19.04 -15.56
C ALA A 238 8.34 -17.67 -16.26
N GLU A 239 9.28 -16.76 -15.98
CA GLU A 239 9.29 -15.40 -16.55
C GLU A 239 9.57 -15.39 -18.06
N ARG A 240 10.13 -16.48 -18.59
CA ARG A 240 10.57 -16.61 -19.98
C ARG A 240 9.71 -17.55 -20.81
N LEU A 241 8.57 -18.00 -20.27
CA LEU A 241 7.64 -18.85 -21.00
C LEU A 241 6.93 -18.07 -22.12
N GLU A 242 7.01 -18.60 -23.33
CA GLU A 242 6.21 -18.12 -24.47
C GLU A 242 4.75 -18.56 -24.33
N ALA A 243 3.82 -17.72 -24.78
CA ALA A 243 2.39 -17.87 -24.47
C ALA A 243 1.78 -19.24 -24.89
N HIS A 244 2.17 -19.70 -26.08
CA HIS A 244 1.70 -20.94 -26.70
C HIS A 244 2.52 -22.18 -26.31
N GLN A 245 3.65 -22.01 -25.60
CA GLN A 245 4.51 -23.13 -25.25
C GLN A 245 3.87 -23.97 -24.15
N ARG A 246 3.91 -25.30 -24.34
CA ARG A 246 3.42 -26.24 -23.34
C ARG A 246 4.48 -26.48 -22.28
N PHE A 247 4.05 -26.45 -21.02
CA PHE A 247 4.86 -26.73 -19.85
C PHE A 247 4.05 -27.56 -18.84
N ARG A 248 4.76 -28.19 -17.92
CA ARG A 248 4.17 -28.85 -16.76
C ARG A 248 4.27 -27.93 -15.57
N LEU A 249 3.14 -27.63 -14.97
CA LEU A 249 3.07 -26.95 -13.68
C LEU A 249 2.91 -28.03 -12.62
N VAL A 250 3.85 -28.08 -11.69
CA VAL A 250 3.84 -28.99 -10.54
C VAL A 250 3.62 -28.15 -9.30
N MET A 251 2.55 -28.43 -8.56
CA MET A 251 2.18 -27.69 -7.36
C MET A 251 2.74 -28.38 -6.11
N ASP A 252 3.19 -27.59 -5.14
CA ASP A 252 3.53 -28.04 -3.80
C ASP A 252 2.42 -27.58 -2.84
N TRP A 253 1.31 -28.32 -2.82
CA TRP A 253 0.14 -27.96 -2.03
C TRP A 253 0.41 -27.96 -0.52
N ASP A 254 1.30 -28.83 -0.05
CA ASP A 254 1.69 -28.88 1.37
C ASP A 254 2.36 -27.56 1.77
N HIS A 255 3.36 -27.11 0.99
CA HIS A 255 4.02 -25.82 1.20
C HIS A 255 3.02 -24.65 1.09
N PHE A 256 2.17 -24.67 0.06
CA PHE A 256 1.17 -23.63 -0.17
C PHE A 256 0.20 -23.48 1.00
N HIS A 257 -0.34 -24.59 1.53
CA HIS A 257 -1.27 -24.56 2.65
C HIS A 257 -0.59 -24.16 3.96
N GLU A 258 0.66 -24.57 4.19
CA GLU A 258 1.42 -24.19 5.37
C GLU A 258 1.68 -22.68 5.41
N HIS A 259 2.04 -22.08 4.27
CA HIS A 259 2.56 -20.70 4.23
C HIS A 259 1.56 -19.64 3.75
N ARG A 260 0.56 -19.98 2.92
CA ARG A 260 -0.42 -18.99 2.40
C ARG A 260 -1.81 -19.07 3.03
N LEU A 261 -2.31 -20.25 3.43
CA LEU A 261 -3.62 -20.33 4.11
C LEU A 261 -3.59 -19.85 5.56
N GLN A 262 -2.43 -19.91 6.24
CA GLN A 262 -2.31 -19.33 7.59
C GLN A 262 -2.43 -17.80 7.61
N LEU A 263 -2.16 -17.13 6.48
CA LEU A 263 -2.35 -15.67 6.35
C LEU A 263 -3.82 -15.28 6.19
N THR A 264 -4.70 -16.19 5.74
CA THR A 264 -6.14 -15.92 5.59
C THR A 264 -6.93 -16.18 6.88
N ILE A 265 -6.44 -17.05 7.76
CA ILE A 265 -7.12 -17.40 9.02
C ILE A 265 -6.71 -16.48 10.19
N ASN A 266 -5.49 -15.94 10.18
CA ASN A 266 -5.04 -15.02 11.23
C ASN A 266 -5.47 -13.55 11.01
N GLY A 267 -6.29 -13.27 9.99
CA GLY A 267 -6.83 -11.93 9.71
C GLY A 267 -8.24 -11.67 10.26
N ASP A 268 -8.88 -12.66 10.87
CA ASP A 268 -10.28 -12.57 11.32
C ASP A 268 -10.49 -12.91 12.81
N ASP A 269 -9.42 -13.12 13.58
CA ASP A 269 -9.49 -13.24 15.05
C ASP A 269 -8.18 -12.71 15.69
N ALA A 270 -8.14 -11.39 15.90
CA ALA A 270 -7.42 -10.72 17.00
C ALA A 270 -7.98 -9.29 17.17
#